data_AF-A0A1M5IHF7-F1
#
_entry.id   AF-A0A1M5IHF7-F1
#
_cell.length_a   1.000
_cell.length_b   1.000
_cell.length_c   1.000
_cell.angle_alpha   90.00
_cell.angle_beta   90.00
_cell.angle_gamma   90.00
#
_symmetry.space_group_name_H-M   'P 1'
#
loop_
_entity.id
_entity.type
_entity.pdbx_description
1 polymer ?
#
loop_
_entity_poly.entity_id
_entity_poly.type
_entity_poly.pdbx_seq_one_letter_code
_entity_poly.pdbx_strand_id
1 'polypeptide(L)'
;MTLTPDRTSAPLPGRLGDPAAEYRTDDRADRRLRETLARYGLDAQAAPPPFGPEAPLEDKLAFVRGAHDGFEGLYAAVAAEETHRDDVTRTVHAAPGRDGHDVPLYVFRPAGVEGPLPGVVYIHGGGMTILDCDNRLHTRWCEDLAAEGLVVVAVDFRNAVTATGHAPFPAGLHDCADALTWLDAHRDELGATSLVLQGESGGANLCLASALLAKREGRLDAIAGVYAMVPYISGAYGWDDDAKRAELPSLVENEGWFLNTLMMAMLVSTYDPSGEHARDPLAWPWFATVEDLTGMPPHVVSVNELDPLRDEGIAYYRKLQAAGVRAVGRVDLGLTHGADSIFKTAVRDVYDATVADIARFARSVAPA
;
A
#
# COMPACT_ATOMS: atom_id res chain seq x y z
N MET A 1 -26.06 11.91 48.20
CA MET A 1 -24.80 12.43 47.62
C MET A 1 -23.98 11.21 47.27
N THR A 2 -24.24 10.65 46.09
CA THR A 2 -23.71 9.35 45.67
C THR A 2 -22.66 9.59 44.61
N LEU A 3 -21.43 9.27 45.00
CA LEU A 3 -20.17 9.16 44.26
C LEU A 3 -20.32 9.16 42.73
N THR A 4 -19.87 10.23 42.09
CA THR A 4 -19.38 10.18 40.70
C THR A 4 -18.22 9.18 40.66
N PRO A 5 -18.22 8.21 39.73
CA PRO A 5 -17.02 7.40 39.52
C PRO A 5 -15.91 8.35 39.07
N ASP A 6 -14.76 8.23 39.75
CA ASP A 6 -13.52 8.85 39.32
C ASP A 6 -13.25 8.38 37.88
N ARG A 7 -13.39 9.29 36.90
CA ARG A 7 -13.04 9.00 35.51
C ARG A 7 -11.52 9.02 35.43
N THR A 8 -10.88 8.00 35.98
CA THR A 8 -9.49 7.68 35.61
C THR A 8 -9.47 7.59 34.08
N SER A 9 -8.63 8.39 33.44
CA SER A 9 -8.45 8.36 31.99
C SER A 9 -8.26 6.91 31.54
N ALA A 10 -8.98 6.47 30.52
CA ALA A 10 -8.74 5.17 29.92
C ALA A 10 -7.24 5.06 29.57
N PRO A 11 -6.60 3.90 29.80
CA PRO A 11 -5.20 3.71 29.42
C PRO A 11 -5.03 3.99 27.93
N LEU A 12 -3.86 4.52 27.54
CA LEU A 12 -3.53 4.69 26.13
C LEU A 12 -3.53 3.31 25.43
N PRO A 13 -3.90 3.24 24.15
CA PRO A 13 -3.99 1.97 23.44
C PRO A 13 -2.61 1.32 23.22
N GLY A 14 -2.62 0.00 23.04
CA GLY A 14 -1.44 -0.77 22.65
C GLY A 14 -0.19 -0.43 23.43
N ARG A 15 0.91 -0.26 22.69
CA ARG A 15 2.24 -0.02 23.29
C ARG A 15 2.47 1.40 23.78
N LEU A 16 1.52 2.31 23.54
CA LEU A 16 1.53 3.63 24.19
C LEU A 16 1.15 3.53 25.67
N GLY A 17 0.20 2.65 26.01
CA GLY A 17 -0.24 2.43 27.40
C GLY A 17 0.59 1.39 28.15
N ASP A 18 1.02 0.34 27.45
CA ASP A 18 1.90 -0.71 27.99
C ASP A 18 2.94 -1.11 26.94
N PRO A 19 4.22 -0.74 27.09
CA PRO A 19 5.28 -1.12 26.15
C PRO A 19 5.43 -2.64 25.92
N ALA A 20 4.91 -3.47 26.84
CA ALA A 20 4.88 -4.93 26.74
C ALA A 20 3.59 -5.47 26.08
N ALA A 21 2.66 -4.61 25.65
CA ALA A 21 1.44 -5.03 24.99
C ALA A 21 1.74 -5.85 23.72
N GLU A 22 1.14 -7.03 23.65
CA GLU A 22 1.28 -7.95 22.53
C GLU A 22 0.01 -7.92 21.67
N TYR A 23 0.17 -8.04 20.35
CA TYR A 23 -0.96 -8.13 19.42
C TYR A 23 -1.93 -9.27 19.81
N ARG A 24 -1.40 -10.42 20.25
CA ARG A 24 -2.22 -11.58 20.63
C ARG A 24 -3.17 -11.35 21.81
N THR A 25 -2.91 -10.36 22.66
CA THR A 25 -3.74 -10.02 23.82
C THR A 25 -4.47 -8.69 23.68
N ASP A 26 -4.16 -7.90 22.64
CA ASP A 26 -4.87 -6.66 22.37
C ASP A 26 -6.35 -6.95 22.04
N ASP A 27 -7.25 -6.26 22.74
CA ASP A 27 -8.69 -6.49 22.70
C ASP A 27 -9.35 -5.90 21.44
N ARG A 28 -8.64 -5.05 20.71
CA ARG A 28 -9.09 -4.49 19.42
C ARG A 28 -8.92 -5.48 18.28
N ALA A 29 -7.96 -6.40 18.37
CA ALA A 29 -7.62 -7.31 17.29
C ALA A 29 -8.80 -8.22 16.88
N ASP A 30 -9.07 -8.31 15.57
CA ASP A 30 -10.05 -9.26 15.04
C ASP A 30 -9.60 -10.68 15.39
N ARG A 31 -10.49 -11.41 16.08
CA ARG A 31 -10.20 -12.75 16.58
C ARG A 31 -9.76 -13.71 15.47
N ARG A 32 -10.38 -13.64 14.28
CA ARG A 32 -10.12 -14.53 13.14
C ARG A 32 -8.76 -14.25 12.53
N LEU A 33 -8.43 -12.96 12.40
CA LEU A 33 -7.12 -12.53 11.94
C LEU A 33 -6.04 -12.97 12.94
N ARG A 34 -6.25 -12.74 14.23
CA ARG A 34 -5.31 -13.17 15.28
C ARG A 34 -5.06 -14.67 15.26
N GLU A 35 -6.11 -15.49 15.18
CA GLU A 35 -5.98 -16.94 15.09
C GLU A 35 -5.23 -17.38 13.82
N THR A 36 -5.39 -16.64 12.71
CA THR A 36 -4.66 -16.89 11.47
C THR A 36 -3.19 -16.52 11.59
N LEU A 37 -2.88 -15.33 12.09
CA LEU A 37 -1.49 -14.88 12.29
C LEU A 37 -0.73 -15.83 13.21
N ALA A 38 -1.38 -16.39 14.24
CA ALA A 38 -0.76 -17.38 15.12
C ALA A 38 -0.35 -18.68 14.40
N ARG A 39 -1.08 -19.11 13.36
CA ARG A 39 -0.70 -20.29 12.55
C ARG A 39 0.58 -20.08 11.76
N TYR A 40 0.87 -18.83 11.40
CA TYR A 40 2.08 -18.44 10.68
C TYR A 40 3.19 -17.92 11.62
N GLY A 41 2.96 -17.90 12.94
CA GLY A 41 3.92 -17.36 13.92
C GLY A 41 4.06 -15.84 13.87
N LEU A 42 3.05 -15.13 13.36
CA LEU A 42 3.01 -13.68 13.16
C LEU A 42 2.17 -12.95 14.23
N ASP A 43 1.66 -13.67 15.24
CA ASP A 43 0.91 -13.11 16.36
C ASP A 43 1.81 -12.59 17.50
N ALA A 44 3.10 -12.95 17.47
CA ALA A 44 4.14 -12.39 18.30
C ALA A 44 4.70 -11.09 17.71
N GLN A 45 5.41 -10.31 18.53
CA GLN A 45 6.12 -9.14 18.03
C GLN A 45 7.15 -9.55 16.97
N ALA A 46 7.10 -8.92 15.79
CA ALA A 46 8.06 -9.16 14.72
C ALA A 46 9.49 -8.88 15.21
N ALA A 47 10.39 -9.84 15.00
CA ALA A 47 11.78 -9.73 15.41
C ALA A 47 12.48 -8.59 14.65
N PRO A 48 13.28 -7.75 15.33
CA PRO A 48 14.03 -6.71 14.64
C PRO A 48 15.12 -7.31 13.74
N PRO A 49 15.48 -6.63 12.62
CA PRO A 49 16.69 -6.92 11.87
C PRO A 49 17.95 -6.99 12.77
N PRO A 50 18.98 -7.75 12.37
CA PRO A 50 20.22 -7.88 13.15
C PRO A 50 21.10 -6.62 13.17
N PHE A 51 20.79 -5.62 12.34
CA PHE A 51 21.49 -4.33 12.25
C PHE A 51 20.54 -3.23 11.74
N GLY A 52 20.93 -1.97 11.92
CA GLY A 52 20.14 -0.81 11.50
C GLY A 52 20.52 -0.24 10.13
N PRO A 53 19.83 0.83 9.70
CA PRO A 53 20.00 1.45 8.38
C PRO A 53 21.39 2.07 8.14
N GLU A 54 22.19 2.25 9.19
CA GLU A 54 23.58 2.68 9.17
C GLU A 54 24.57 1.60 8.68
N ALA A 55 24.12 0.35 8.55
CA ALA A 55 24.94 -0.76 8.06
C ALA A 55 25.41 -0.54 6.60
N PRO A 56 26.53 -1.17 6.19
CA PRO A 56 27.01 -1.11 4.80
C PRO A 56 25.93 -1.52 3.80
N LEU A 57 25.81 -0.79 2.69
CA LEU A 57 24.74 -1.00 1.70
C LEU A 57 24.63 -2.46 1.24
N GLU A 58 25.76 -3.15 1.03
CA GLU A 58 25.77 -4.56 0.63
C GLU A 58 25.06 -5.47 1.65
N ASP A 59 25.31 -5.28 2.94
CA ASP A 59 24.67 -6.05 4.01
C ASP A 59 23.16 -5.76 4.04
N LYS A 60 22.77 -4.49 3.84
CA LYS A 60 21.36 -4.08 3.77
C LYS A 60 20.66 -4.73 2.58
N LEU A 61 21.28 -4.72 1.39
CA LEU A 61 20.73 -5.35 0.19
C LEU A 61 20.58 -6.87 0.37
N ALA A 62 21.58 -7.53 0.97
CA ALA A 62 21.52 -8.96 1.25
C ALA A 62 20.37 -9.30 2.22
N PHE A 63 20.22 -8.52 3.28
CA PHE A 63 19.12 -8.67 4.24
C PHE A 63 17.76 -8.44 3.59
N VAL A 64 17.59 -7.36 2.81
CA VAL A 64 16.33 -7.02 2.14
C VAL A 64 15.94 -8.09 1.11
N ARG A 65 16.90 -8.71 0.40
CA ARG A 65 16.62 -9.87 -0.46
C ARG A 65 16.12 -11.08 0.35
N GLY A 66 16.73 -11.36 1.50
CA GLY A 66 16.23 -12.41 2.40
C GLY A 66 14.83 -12.11 2.94
N ALA A 67 14.53 -10.83 3.22
CA ALA A 67 13.20 -10.39 3.61
C ALA A 67 12.17 -10.55 2.49
N HIS A 68 12.55 -10.22 1.24
CA HIS A 68 11.75 -10.49 0.04
C HIS A 68 11.35 -11.97 -0.03
N ASP A 69 12.33 -12.89 0.03
CA ASP A 69 12.07 -14.33 -0.03
C ASP A 69 11.15 -14.80 1.11
N GLY A 70 11.34 -14.26 2.32
CA GLY A 70 10.51 -14.57 3.48
C GLY A 70 9.05 -14.14 3.32
N PHE A 71 8.81 -12.93 2.80
CA PHE A 71 7.45 -12.44 2.54
C PHE A 71 6.79 -13.14 1.35
N GLU A 72 7.51 -13.42 0.27
CA GLU A 72 6.99 -14.23 -0.85
C GLU A 72 6.61 -15.64 -0.39
N GLY A 73 7.43 -16.26 0.46
CA GLY A 73 7.10 -17.54 1.09
C GLY A 73 5.83 -17.48 1.95
N LEU A 74 5.65 -16.42 2.74
CA LEU A 74 4.42 -16.19 3.49
C LEU A 74 3.23 -16.01 2.55
N TYR A 75 3.36 -15.20 1.51
CA TYR A 75 2.29 -14.90 0.56
C TYR A 75 1.82 -16.16 -0.16
N ALA A 76 2.77 -16.99 -0.61
CA ALA A 76 2.49 -18.31 -1.17
C ALA A 76 1.77 -19.22 -0.17
N ALA A 77 2.16 -19.22 1.10
CA ALA A 77 1.53 -20.04 2.15
C ALA A 77 0.13 -19.56 2.54
N VAL A 78 -0.14 -18.25 2.52
CA VAL A 78 -1.47 -17.66 2.77
C VAL A 78 -2.42 -17.98 1.62
N ALA A 79 -1.92 -17.97 0.38
CA ALA A 79 -2.72 -18.19 -0.82
C ALA A 79 -2.74 -19.65 -1.31
N ALA A 80 -2.14 -20.58 -0.57
CA ALA A 80 -1.82 -21.93 -1.07
C ALA A 80 -3.06 -22.73 -1.54
N GLU A 81 -4.21 -22.50 -0.93
CA GLU A 81 -5.47 -23.19 -1.26
C GLU A 81 -6.36 -22.39 -2.23
N GLU A 82 -5.93 -21.20 -2.65
CA GLU A 82 -6.73 -20.29 -3.46
C GLU A 82 -6.47 -20.51 -4.95
N THR A 83 -7.50 -20.91 -5.70
CA THR A 83 -7.40 -21.13 -7.15
C THR A 83 -7.68 -19.87 -7.94
N HIS A 84 -7.06 -19.75 -9.13
CA HIS A 84 -7.40 -18.70 -10.10
C HIS A 84 -8.88 -18.74 -10.45
N ARG A 85 -9.41 -17.56 -10.78
CA ARG A 85 -10.79 -17.40 -11.25
C ARG A 85 -10.90 -17.87 -12.71
N ASP A 86 -11.97 -18.58 -13.04
CA ASP A 86 -12.29 -19.00 -14.41
C ASP A 86 -13.14 -17.96 -15.16
N ASP A 87 -13.74 -17.01 -14.44
CA ASP A 87 -14.53 -15.89 -14.96
C ASP A 87 -13.71 -14.62 -15.23
N VAL A 88 -12.37 -14.69 -15.16
CA VAL A 88 -11.46 -13.58 -15.47
C VAL A 88 -10.40 -14.02 -16.48
N THR A 89 -10.20 -13.21 -17.50
CA THR A 89 -9.11 -13.37 -18.48
C THR A 89 -7.90 -12.54 -18.08
N ARG A 90 -6.70 -13.05 -18.38
CA ARG A 90 -5.43 -12.36 -18.19
C ARG A 90 -4.68 -12.22 -19.51
N THR A 91 -4.23 -11.01 -19.85
CA THR A 91 -3.30 -10.74 -20.96
C THR A 91 -2.06 -9.99 -20.47
N VAL A 92 -1.02 -9.98 -21.30
CA VAL A 92 0.25 -9.30 -20.99
C VAL A 92 0.54 -8.25 -22.06
N HIS A 93 0.86 -7.04 -21.62
CA HIS A 93 1.32 -5.93 -22.45
C HIS A 93 2.65 -5.42 -21.90
N ALA A 94 3.27 -4.47 -22.60
CA ALA A 94 4.48 -3.81 -22.16
C ALA A 94 4.42 -2.32 -22.51
N ALA A 95 4.68 -1.47 -21.53
CA ALA A 95 4.84 -0.03 -21.73
C ALA A 95 6.33 0.29 -21.94
N PRO A 96 6.69 1.13 -22.92
CA PRO A 96 8.07 1.54 -23.11
C PRO A 96 8.51 2.47 -21.97
N GLY A 97 9.48 2.06 -21.17
CA GLY A 97 10.07 2.90 -20.14
C GLY A 97 11.02 3.95 -20.71
N ARG A 98 11.12 5.09 -20.04
CA ARG A 98 11.90 6.26 -20.46
C ARG A 98 13.41 6.02 -20.56
N ASP A 99 13.92 4.97 -19.93
CA ASP A 99 15.32 4.54 -19.97
C ASP A 99 15.57 3.34 -20.91
N GLY A 100 14.55 2.94 -21.69
CA GLY A 100 14.61 1.84 -22.64
C GLY A 100 14.32 0.46 -22.05
N HIS A 101 13.96 0.37 -20.76
CA HIS A 101 13.43 -0.85 -20.16
C HIS A 101 11.91 -0.91 -20.37
N ASP A 102 11.39 -2.02 -20.90
CA ASP A 102 9.95 -2.23 -21.01
C ASP A 102 9.34 -2.57 -19.64
N VAL A 103 8.26 -1.90 -19.26
CA VAL A 103 7.50 -2.15 -18.03
C VAL A 103 6.38 -3.16 -18.33
N PRO A 104 6.44 -4.41 -17.82
CA PRO A 104 5.39 -5.39 -18.04
C PRO A 104 4.08 -4.96 -17.38
N LEU A 105 2.97 -5.24 -18.08
CA LEU A 105 1.62 -4.93 -17.62
C LEU A 105 0.77 -6.20 -17.68
N TYR A 106 0.17 -6.58 -16.55
CA TYR A 106 -0.76 -7.71 -16.50
C TYR A 106 -2.19 -7.19 -16.45
N VAL A 107 -2.94 -7.43 -17.52
CA VAL A 107 -4.31 -6.93 -17.68
C VAL A 107 -5.29 -8.04 -17.33
N PHE A 108 -6.18 -7.77 -16.40
CA PHE A 108 -7.24 -8.65 -15.93
C PHE A 108 -8.60 -8.06 -16.32
N ARG A 109 -9.46 -8.89 -16.90
CA ARG A 109 -10.78 -8.48 -17.38
C ARG A 109 -11.81 -9.60 -17.21
N PRO A 110 -13.05 -9.32 -16.77
CA PRO A 110 -14.14 -10.29 -16.75
C PRO A 110 -14.34 -10.99 -18.10
N ALA A 111 -14.40 -12.32 -18.06
CA ALA A 111 -14.69 -13.12 -19.24
C ALA A 111 -16.13 -12.86 -19.71
N GLY A 112 -16.31 -12.72 -21.03
CA GLY A 112 -17.63 -12.57 -21.65
C GLY A 112 -18.33 -11.21 -21.43
N VAL A 113 -17.68 -10.23 -20.80
CA VAL A 113 -18.21 -8.87 -20.67
C VAL A 113 -17.75 -8.00 -21.84
N GLU A 114 -18.72 -7.59 -22.66
CA GLU A 114 -18.51 -6.68 -23.79
C GLU A 114 -18.57 -5.20 -23.36
N GLY A 115 -17.94 -4.32 -24.14
CA GLY A 115 -17.98 -2.87 -23.93
C GLY A 115 -16.95 -2.36 -22.91
N PRO A 116 -16.82 -1.04 -22.76
CA PRO A 116 -15.80 -0.45 -21.89
C PRO A 116 -16.21 -0.51 -20.41
N LEU A 117 -15.24 -0.71 -19.52
CA LEU A 117 -15.41 -0.80 -18.06
C LEU A 117 -14.52 0.24 -17.36
N PRO A 118 -14.80 0.65 -16.11
CA PRO A 118 -13.84 1.44 -15.34
C PRO A 118 -12.51 0.70 -15.19
N GLY A 119 -11.40 1.40 -15.41
CA GLY A 119 -10.05 0.87 -15.26
C GLY A 119 -9.45 1.16 -13.89
N VAL A 120 -8.76 0.18 -13.34
CA VAL A 120 -7.92 0.28 -12.13
C VAL A 120 -6.49 -0.06 -12.49
N VAL A 121 -5.56 0.84 -12.19
CA VAL A 121 -4.12 0.60 -12.28
C VAL A 121 -3.65 0.17 -10.91
N TYR A 122 -3.39 -1.13 -10.75
CA TYR A 122 -2.92 -1.72 -9.51
C TYR A 122 -1.41 -1.62 -9.39
N ILE A 123 -0.95 -1.06 -8.27
CA ILE A 123 0.46 -0.96 -7.90
C ILE A 123 0.64 -1.67 -6.57
N HIS A 124 1.43 -2.73 -6.54
CA HIS A 124 1.56 -3.61 -5.39
C HIS A 124 2.41 -3.02 -4.26
N GLY A 125 2.21 -3.53 -3.04
CA GLY A 125 2.96 -3.20 -1.84
C GLY A 125 4.39 -3.73 -1.82
N GLY A 126 5.00 -3.79 -0.62
CA GLY A 126 6.41 -4.20 -0.46
C GLY A 126 7.39 -3.03 -0.30
N GLY A 127 6.89 -1.88 0.19
CA GLY A 127 7.74 -0.70 0.48
C GLY A 127 8.52 -0.18 -0.72
N MET A 128 7.97 -0.34 -1.94
CA MET A 128 8.61 -0.01 -3.22
C MET A 128 9.94 -0.76 -3.48
N THR A 129 10.21 -1.80 -2.68
CA THR A 129 11.54 -2.37 -2.52
C THR A 129 11.56 -3.88 -2.70
N ILE A 130 10.48 -4.59 -2.36
CA ILE A 130 10.37 -6.05 -2.39
C ILE A 130 8.99 -6.48 -2.91
N LEU A 131 8.74 -7.81 -2.94
CA LEU A 131 7.58 -8.50 -3.50
C LEU A 131 7.46 -8.46 -5.02
N ASP A 132 6.97 -9.54 -5.60
CA ASP A 132 6.76 -9.67 -7.04
C ASP A 132 5.35 -9.22 -7.46
N CYS A 133 5.23 -8.56 -8.61
CA CYS A 133 3.93 -8.20 -9.16
C CYS A 133 3.07 -9.44 -9.47
N ASP A 134 3.68 -10.52 -9.95
CA ASP A 134 3.00 -11.76 -10.39
C ASP A 134 3.04 -12.89 -9.33
N ASN A 135 2.84 -12.55 -8.06
CA ASN A 135 2.62 -13.55 -7.01
C ASN A 135 1.12 -13.86 -6.83
N ARG A 136 0.80 -14.92 -6.07
CA ARG A 136 -0.59 -15.40 -5.95
C ARG A 136 -1.52 -14.42 -5.25
N LEU A 137 -1.07 -13.68 -4.23
CA LEU A 137 -1.91 -12.71 -3.53
C LEU A 137 -2.25 -11.51 -4.42
N HIS A 138 -1.25 -10.97 -5.13
CA HIS A 138 -1.43 -9.82 -6.02
C HIS A 138 -2.28 -10.19 -7.24
N THR A 139 -2.05 -11.35 -7.86
CA THR A 139 -2.89 -11.83 -8.97
C THR A 139 -4.31 -12.06 -8.53
N ARG A 140 -4.54 -12.69 -7.37
CA ARG A 140 -5.89 -12.87 -6.80
C ARG A 140 -6.59 -11.54 -6.55
N TRP A 141 -5.87 -10.56 -6.00
CA TRP A 141 -6.43 -9.22 -5.77
C TRP A 141 -6.92 -8.60 -7.08
N CYS A 142 -6.12 -8.68 -8.14
CA CYS A 142 -6.50 -8.20 -9.46
C CYS A 142 -7.68 -8.98 -10.07
N GLU A 143 -7.70 -10.30 -9.89
CA GLU A 143 -8.81 -11.16 -10.35
C GLU A 143 -10.13 -10.80 -9.65
N ASP A 144 -10.12 -10.63 -8.33
CA ASP A 144 -11.33 -10.28 -7.57
C ASP A 144 -11.83 -8.87 -7.89
N LEU A 145 -10.92 -7.90 -8.06
CA LEU A 145 -11.28 -6.56 -8.53
C LEU A 145 -11.83 -6.60 -9.96
N ALA A 146 -11.23 -7.38 -10.86
CA ALA A 146 -11.73 -7.51 -12.23
C ALA A 146 -13.15 -8.08 -12.21
N ALA A 147 -13.41 -9.13 -11.42
CA ALA A 147 -14.71 -9.77 -11.28
C ALA A 147 -15.84 -8.83 -10.81
N GLU A 148 -15.51 -7.69 -10.18
CA GLU A 148 -16.46 -6.61 -9.87
C GLU A 148 -16.86 -5.75 -11.10
N GLY A 149 -16.50 -6.17 -12.32
CA GLY A 149 -16.81 -5.43 -13.54
C GLY A 149 -15.81 -4.31 -13.83
N LEU A 150 -14.51 -4.57 -13.61
CA LEU A 150 -13.42 -3.62 -13.85
C LEU A 150 -12.41 -4.19 -14.85
N VAL A 151 -11.70 -3.31 -15.54
CA VAL A 151 -10.41 -3.66 -16.16
C VAL A 151 -9.32 -3.35 -15.15
N VAL A 152 -8.54 -4.33 -14.74
CA VAL A 152 -7.46 -4.13 -13.76
C VAL A 152 -6.12 -4.33 -14.45
N VAL A 153 -5.20 -3.40 -14.30
CA VAL A 153 -3.85 -3.49 -14.86
C VAL A 153 -2.84 -3.46 -13.73
N ALA A 154 -2.19 -4.59 -13.45
CA ALA A 154 -1.07 -4.64 -12.52
C ALA A 154 0.21 -4.18 -13.23
N VAL A 155 0.91 -3.22 -12.62
CA VAL A 155 2.17 -2.66 -13.15
C VAL A 155 3.35 -3.36 -12.50
N ASP A 156 4.15 -4.08 -13.29
CA ASP A 156 5.37 -4.74 -12.83
C ASP A 156 6.55 -3.76 -12.85
N PHE A 157 6.53 -2.81 -11.92
CA PHE A 157 7.56 -1.78 -11.78
C PHE A 157 8.84 -2.36 -11.19
N ARG A 158 9.99 -1.73 -11.45
CA ARG A 158 11.24 -2.11 -10.79
C ARG A 158 11.19 -1.75 -9.31
N ASN A 159 11.26 -2.79 -8.47
CA ASN A 159 11.56 -2.67 -7.06
C ASN A 159 12.94 -2.02 -6.83
N ALA A 160 13.09 -1.30 -5.71
CA ALA A 160 14.38 -0.79 -5.30
C ALA A 160 15.42 -1.90 -5.13
N VAL A 161 15.07 -3.03 -4.51
CA VAL A 161 15.96 -4.18 -4.44
C VAL A 161 15.41 -5.29 -5.31
N THR A 162 16.20 -5.69 -6.31
CA THR A 162 15.87 -6.83 -7.16
C THR A 162 16.77 -8.02 -6.82
N ALA A 163 16.43 -9.20 -7.32
CA ALA A 163 17.22 -10.43 -7.10
C ALA A 163 18.70 -10.25 -7.46
N THR A 164 19.01 -9.44 -8.48
CA THR A 164 20.36 -9.28 -9.03
C THR A 164 20.92 -7.85 -8.96
N GLY A 165 20.11 -6.88 -8.56
CA GLY A 165 20.46 -5.46 -8.69
C GLY A 165 19.90 -4.59 -7.57
N HIS A 166 20.01 -3.28 -7.80
CA HIS A 166 19.54 -2.21 -6.93
C HIS A 166 19.14 -1.04 -7.84
N ALA A 167 17.85 -0.68 -7.82
CA ALA A 167 17.23 0.35 -8.63
C ALA A 167 16.52 1.37 -7.73
N PRO A 168 17.27 2.21 -6.98
CA PRO A 168 16.69 3.12 -5.99
C PRO A 168 15.72 4.13 -6.62
N PHE A 169 15.04 4.90 -5.77
CA PHE A 169 14.24 6.04 -6.20
C PHE A 169 15.02 6.90 -7.21
N PRO A 170 14.40 7.33 -8.34
CA PRO A 170 12.97 7.22 -8.69
C PRO A 170 12.63 6.07 -9.67
N ALA A 171 13.41 4.98 -9.77
CA ALA A 171 13.21 3.96 -10.82
C ALA A 171 11.79 3.39 -10.90
N GLY A 172 11.26 2.82 -9.81
CA GLY A 172 9.89 2.28 -9.79
C GLY A 172 8.80 3.34 -10.00
N LEU A 173 9.02 4.59 -9.55
CA LEU A 173 8.10 5.70 -9.79
C LEU A 173 8.04 6.07 -11.28
N HIS A 174 9.20 6.09 -11.95
CA HIS A 174 9.27 6.32 -13.38
C HIS A 174 8.56 5.21 -14.17
N ASP A 175 8.74 3.95 -13.78
CA ASP A 175 8.04 2.83 -14.41
C ASP A 175 6.51 2.96 -14.26
N CYS A 176 6.03 3.34 -13.07
CA CYS A 176 4.60 3.60 -12.85
C CYS A 176 4.07 4.77 -13.69
N ALA A 177 4.85 5.85 -13.84
CA ALA A 177 4.49 6.99 -14.66
C ALA A 177 4.47 6.63 -16.16
N ASP A 178 5.44 5.85 -16.63
CA ASP A 178 5.53 5.40 -18.02
C ASP A 178 4.42 4.38 -18.34
N ALA A 179 4.08 3.50 -17.41
CA ALA A 179 2.91 2.63 -17.50
C ALA A 179 1.61 3.45 -17.61
N LEU A 180 1.39 4.42 -16.71
CA LEU A 180 0.22 5.30 -16.75
C LEU A 180 0.13 6.06 -18.08
N THR A 181 1.27 6.50 -18.60
CA THR A 181 1.38 7.17 -19.90
C THR A 181 0.85 6.31 -21.03
N TRP A 182 1.30 5.06 -21.05
CA TRP A 182 0.94 4.11 -22.07
C TRP A 182 -0.54 3.73 -21.95
N LEU A 183 -1.00 3.47 -20.72
CA LEU A 183 -2.41 3.12 -20.43
C LEU A 183 -3.37 4.22 -20.87
N ASP A 184 -3.04 5.48 -20.61
CA ASP A 184 -3.85 6.63 -21.02
C ASP A 184 -4.03 6.69 -22.54
N ALA A 185 -2.98 6.36 -23.30
CA ALA A 185 -3.01 6.33 -24.76
C ALA A 185 -3.71 5.09 -25.36
N HIS A 186 -3.88 4.00 -24.58
CA HIS A 186 -4.42 2.72 -25.05
C HIS A 186 -5.72 2.32 -24.34
N ARG A 187 -6.43 3.27 -23.71
CA ARG A 187 -7.70 3.04 -23.01
C ARG A 187 -8.73 2.29 -23.86
N ASP A 188 -8.89 2.71 -25.12
CA ASP A 188 -9.86 2.12 -26.05
C ASP A 188 -9.50 0.66 -26.38
N GLU A 189 -8.21 0.36 -26.55
CA GLU A 189 -7.71 -1.01 -26.80
C GLU A 189 -8.00 -1.92 -25.60
N LEU A 190 -7.78 -1.41 -24.38
CA LEU A 190 -8.00 -2.15 -23.14
C LEU A 190 -9.49 -2.22 -22.76
N GLY A 191 -10.34 -1.41 -23.41
CA GLY A 191 -11.74 -1.22 -23.05
C GLY A 191 -11.91 -0.61 -21.66
N ALA A 192 -11.09 0.38 -21.31
CA ALA A 192 -11.11 1.11 -20.04
C ALA A 192 -11.68 2.54 -20.20
N THR A 193 -12.72 2.91 -19.44
CA THR A 193 -13.32 4.26 -19.50
C THR A 193 -12.56 5.31 -18.70
N SER A 194 -11.88 4.88 -17.64
CA SER A 194 -11.15 5.71 -16.68
C SER A 194 -9.96 4.96 -16.14
N LEU A 195 -8.99 5.67 -15.56
CA LEU A 195 -7.88 5.06 -14.83
C LEU A 195 -7.90 5.56 -13.39
N VAL A 196 -8.13 4.64 -12.45
CA VAL A 196 -8.00 4.87 -11.01
C VAL A 196 -6.73 4.20 -10.54
N LEU A 197 -5.83 4.94 -9.91
CA LEU A 197 -4.66 4.35 -9.26
C LEU A 197 -5.12 3.66 -7.97
N GLN A 198 -4.76 2.40 -7.77
CA GLN A 198 -5.03 1.68 -6.53
C GLN A 198 -3.80 0.89 -6.09
N GLY A 199 -3.51 0.91 -4.80
CA GLY A 199 -2.42 0.15 -4.23
C GLY A 199 -2.48 0.16 -2.72
N GLU A 200 -1.69 -0.72 -2.11
CA GLU A 200 -1.53 -0.83 -0.67
C GLU A 200 -0.08 -0.60 -0.24
N SER A 201 0.14 -0.06 0.95
CA SER A 201 1.49 0.06 1.53
C SER A 201 2.43 0.87 0.63
N GLY A 202 3.55 0.27 0.18
CA GLY A 202 4.44 0.90 -0.78
C GLY A 202 3.81 1.16 -2.15
N GLY A 203 2.83 0.35 -2.56
CA GLY A 203 2.05 0.58 -3.77
C GLY A 203 1.16 1.81 -3.65
N ALA A 204 0.55 2.02 -2.48
CA ALA A 204 -0.17 3.26 -2.17
C ALA A 204 0.74 4.50 -2.19
N ASN A 205 2.01 4.37 -1.74
CA ASN A 205 3.00 5.44 -1.92
C ASN A 205 3.18 5.77 -3.40
N LEU A 206 3.46 4.77 -4.23
CA LEU A 206 3.63 4.96 -5.67
C LEU A 206 2.38 5.51 -6.35
N CYS A 207 1.16 5.11 -5.95
CA CYS A 207 -0.07 5.72 -6.46
C CYS A 207 -0.12 7.24 -6.18
N LEU A 208 0.16 7.63 -4.94
CA LEU A 208 0.15 9.04 -4.51
C LEU A 208 1.27 9.84 -5.18
N ALA A 209 2.48 9.27 -5.25
CA ALA A 209 3.64 9.86 -5.91
C ALA A 209 3.45 9.97 -7.43
N SER A 210 2.85 8.99 -8.09
CA SER A 210 2.51 9.04 -9.52
C SER A 210 1.49 10.13 -9.81
N ALA A 211 0.49 10.35 -8.94
CA ALA A 211 -0.43 11.48 -9.09
C ALA A 211 0.27 12.84 -8.93
N LEU A 212 1.17 12.96 -7.94
CA LEU A 212 2.01 14.14 -7.75
C LEU A 212 2.91 14.42 -8.97
N LEU A 213 3.57 13.38 -9.50
CA LEU A 213 4.42 13.48 -10.68
C LEU A 213 3.59 13.84 -11.92
N ALA A 214 2.44 13.19 -12.14
CA ALA A 214 1.54 13.50 -13.24
C ALA A 214 1.07 14.97 -13.19
N LYS A 215 0.76 15.51 -12.00
CA LYS A 215 0.45 16.93 -11.85
C LYS A 215 1.64 17.81 -12.25
N ARG A 216 2.85 17.50 -11.78
CA ARG A 216 4.07 18.26 -12.12
C ARG A 216 4.37 18.23 -13.62
N GLU A 217 4.04 17.13 -14.30
CA GLU A 217 4.25 16.94 -15.74
C GLU A 217 3.06 17.43 -16.60
N GLY A 218 1.98 17.94 -16.00
CA GLY A 218 0.80 18.43 -16.74
C GLY A 218 -0.08 17.32 -17.32
N ARG A 219 -0.12 16.16 -16.66
CA ARG A 219 -0.76 14.91 -17.11
C ARG A 219 -1.80 14.37 -16.14
N LEU A 220 -2.25 15.20 -15.21
CA LEU A 220 -3.18 14.79 -14.16
C LEU A 220 -4.53 14.29 -14.71
N ASP A 221 -4.93 14.75 -15.90
CA ASP A 221 -6.16 14.31 -16.59
C ASP A 221 -6.17 12.80 -16.92
N ALA A 222 -4.99 12.16 -16.93
CA ALA A 222 -4.89 10.71 -17.07
C ALA A 222 -5.47 9.96 -15.85
N ILE A 223 -5.57 10.60 -14.68
CA ILE A 223 -5.95 9.95 -13.42
C ILE A 223 -7.35 10.42 -12.99
N ALA A 224 -8.32 9.51 -13.04
CA ALA A 224 -9.70 9.80 -12.64
C ALA A 224 -9.89 9.78 -11.11
N GLY A 225 -9.03 9.07 -10.38
CA GLY A 225 -9.07 8.97 -8.92
C GLY A 225 -7.90 8.17 -8.37
N VAL A 226 -7.70 8.25 -7.05
CA VAL A 226 -6.66 7.49 -6.34
C VAL A 226 -7.26 6.80 -5.12
N TYR A 227 -7.01 5.50 -4.99
CA TYR A 227 -7.43 4.68 -3.87
C TYR A 227 -6.19 4.11 -3.15
N ALA A 228 -5.77 4.76 -2.07
CA ALA A 228 -4.57 4.42 -1.31
C ALA A 228 -4.94 3.63 -0.04
N MET A 229 -4.49 2.38 0.06
CA MET A 229 -4.67 1.53 1.24
C MET A 229 -3.41 1.50 2.10
N VAL A 230 -3.55 1.61 3.42
CA VAL A 230 -2.46 1.55 4.41
C VAL A 230 -1.16 2.20 3.94
N PRO A 231 -1.19 3.48 3.54
CA PRO A 231 -0.11 4.08 2.78
C PRO A 231 1.20 4.16 3.57
N TYR A 232 2.30 3.69 2.96
CA TYR A 232 3.67 3.73 3.47
C TYR A 232 4.42 4.96 2.94
N ILE A 233 4.24 6.11 3.57
CA ILE A 233 4.49 7.42 2.95
C ILE A 233 5.32 8.38 3.80
N SER A 234 5.62 8.09 5.07
CA SER A 234 6.36 9.01 5.94
C SER A 234 7.88 8.92 5.83
N GLY A 235 8.42 7.72 5.62
CA GLY A 235 9.87 7.48 5.75
C GLY A 235 10.39 7.64 7.20
N ALA A 236 9.51 7.85 8.18
CA ALA A 236 9.83 8.25 9.55
C ALA A 236 10.16 7.08 10.48
N TYR A 237 10.26 5.86 9.95
CA TYR A 237 10.35 4.63 10.76
C TYR A 237 11.65 4.53 11.56
N GLY A 238 12.71 5.20 11.10
CA GLY A 238 13.99 5.33 11.81
C GLY A 238 14.07 6.52 12.78
N TRP A 239 13.02 7.32 12.94
CA TRP A 239 13.02 8.42 13.91
C TRP A 239 13.07 7.90 15.35
N ASP A 240 13.52 8.75 16.27
CA ASP A 240 13.43 8.46 17.69
C ASP A 240 11.98 8.37 18.18
N ASP A 241 11.78 7.67 19.30
CA ASP A 241 10.46 7.39 19.85
C ASP A 241 9.71 8.66 20.28
N ASP A 242 10.40 9.72 20.70
CA ASP A 242 9.75 10.96 21.11
C ASP A 242 9.16 11.69 19.89
N ALA A 243 9.91 11.76 18.79
CA ALA A 243 9.43 12.28 17.52
C ALA A 243 8.27 11.45 16.96
N LYS A 244 8.36 10.11 17.02
CA LYS A 244 7.25 9.22 16.63
C LYS A 244 6.01 9.48 17.48
N ARG A 245 6.13 9.56 18.81
CA ARG A 245 5.00 9.85 19.72
C ARG A 245 4.38 11.22 19.48
N ALA A 246 5.16 12.19 19.04
CA ALA A 246 4.66 13.54 18.77
C ALA A 246 3.91 13.63 17.44
N GLU A 247 4.44 13.03 16.38
CA GLU A 247 3.95 13.24 15.00
C GLU A 247 3.11 12.06 14.48
N LEU A 248 3.51 10.82 14.78
CA LEU A 248 2.93 9.59 14.25
C LEU A 248 2.81 8.51 15.35
N PRO A 249 1.98 8.71 16.39
CA PRO A 249 1.91 7.82 17.55
C PRO A 249 1.68 6.35 17.23
N SER A 250 0.98 6.03 16.14
CA SER A 250 0.76 4.65 15.67
C SER A 250 2.07 3.87 15.44
N LEU A 251 3.15 4.55 15.03
CA LEU A 251 4.48 3.93 14.85
C LEU A 251 5.05 3.38 16.17
N VAL A 252 4.56 3.84 17.31
CA VAL A 252 4.90 3.29 18.63
C VAL A 252 3.79 2.38 19.13
N GLU A 253 2.53 2.83 19.03
CA GLU A 253 1.34 2.11 19.51
C GLU A 253 1.27 0.67 19.01
N ASN A 254 1.56 0.47 17.72
CA ASN A 254 1.38 -0.78 17.00
C ASN A 254 2.73 -1.39 16.56
N GLU A 255 3.84 -0.97 17.17
CA GLU A 255 5.18 -1.40 16.76
C GLU A 255 5.38 -2.90 16.93
N GLY A 256 5.79 -3.55 15.84
CA GLY A 256 6.04 -4.98 15.77
C GLY A 256 4.79 -5.83 15.59
N TRP A 257 3.61 -5.23 15.37
CA TRP A 257 2.40 -5.96 15.04
C TRP A 257 2.31 -6.12 13.51
N PHE A 258 2.71 -7.30 13.02
CA PHE A 258 2.98 -7.62 11.61
C PHE A 258 4.17 -6.84 11.00
N LEU A 259 4.20 -5.51 11.11
CA LEU A 259 5.32 -4.68 10.66
C LEU A 259 6.19 -4.22 11.82
N ASN A 260 7.48 -4.04 11.53
CA ASN A 260 8.50 -3.56 12.47
C ASN A 260 9.17 -2.29 11.91
N THR A 261 9.28 -1.23 12.72
CA THR A 261 9.84 0.05 12.27
C THR A 261 11.30 -0.02 11.86
N LEU A 262 12.11 -0.90 12.45
CA LEU A 262 13.50 -1.08 12.06
C LEU A 262 13.60 -1.78 10.69
N MET A 263 12.79 -2.81 10.43
CA MET A 263 12.67 -3.39 9.08
C MET A 263 12.26 -2.33 8.05
N MET A 264 11.26 -1.52 8.36
CA MET A 264 10.82 -0.43 7.48
C MET A 264 11.95 0.61 7.25
N ALA A 265 12.71 0.97 8.29
CA ALA A 265 13.87 1.85 8.15
C ALA A 265 14.97 1.25 7.23
N MET A 266 15.13 -0.07 7.23
CA MET A 266 16.02 -0.75 6.28
C MET A 266 15.54 -0.56 4.84
N LEU A 267 14.24 -0.75 4.59
CA LEU A 267 13.63 -0.52 3.27
C LEU A 267 13.79 0.93 2.81
N VAL A 268 13.54 1.93 3.69
CA VAL A 268 13.82 3.35 3.42
C VAL A 268 15.26 3.53 2.94
N SER A 269 16.22 2.96 3.67
CA SER A 269 17.64 3.17 3.41
C SER A 269 18.16 2.46 2.14
N THR A 270 17.39 1.51 1.59
CA THR A 270 17.68 0.90 0.28
C THR A 270 16.91 1.58 -0.84
N TYR A 271 15.74 2.17 -0.56
CA TYR A 271 14.97 2.94 -1.52
C TYR A 271 15.61 4.30 -1.82
N ASP A 272 16.10 5.00 -0.80
CA ASP A 272 16.83 6.27 -0.87
C ASP A 272 18.18 6.16 -0.13
N PRO A 273 19.23 5.60 -0.78
CA PRO A 273 20.49 5.28 -0.11
C PRO A 273 21.29 6.49 0.38
N SER A 274 21.16 7.64 -0.29
CA SER A 274 21.82 8.89 0.11
C SER A 274 21.01 9.67 1.16
N GLY A 275 19.71 9.39 1.28
CA GLY A 275 18.79 10.15 2.13
C GLY A 275 18.46 11.54 1.56
N GLU A 276 18.89 11.84 0.32
CA GLU A 276 18.67 13.15 -0.31
C GLU A 276 17.19 13.41 -0.60
N HIS A 277 16.38 12.36 -0.70
CA HIS A 277 14.96 12.42 -0.97
C HIS A 277 14.10 12.19 0.29
N ALA A 278 14.70 12.20 1.49
CA ALA A 278 14.01 11.92 2.76
C ALA A 278 12.82 12.86 3.06
N ARG A 279 12.73 14.02 2.39
CA ARG A 279 11.57 14.94 2.47
C ARG A 279 10.99 15.31 1.11
N ASP A 280 11.36 14.58 0.05
CA ASP A 280 10.78 14.76 -1.28
C ASP A 280 9.39 14.12 -1.32
N PRO A 281 8.30 14.86 -1.61
CA PRO A 281 6.97 14.29 -1.67
C PRO A 281 6.79 13.24 -2.78
N LEU A 282 7.72 13.12 -3.74
CA LEU A 282 7.69 12.04 -4.72
C LEU A 282 8.27 10.72 -4.19
N ALA A 283 9.14 10.76 -3.17
CA ALA A 283 9.62 9.56 -2.49
C ALA A 283 8.74 9.23 -1.27
N TRP A 284 8.33 10.28 -0.55
CA TRP A 284 7.58 10.20 0.71
C TRP A 284 6.40 11.18 0.67
N PRO A 285 5.25 10.77 0.08
CA PRO A 285 4.07 11.62 -0.08
C PRO A 285 3.58 12.30 1.21
N TRP A 286 3.90 11.77 2.39
CA TRP A 286 3.62 12.45 3.65
C TRP A 286 4.19 13.87 3.71
N PHE A 287 5.27 14.20 2.98
CA PHE A 287 5.83 15.56 2.94
C PHE A 287 5.14 16.51 1.95
N ALA A 288 4.13 16.06 1.20
CA ALA A 288 3.38 16.92 0.30
C ALA A 288 2.77 18.12 1.05
N THR A 289 2.84 19.28 0.40
CA THR A 289 2.22 20.53 0.86
C THR A 289 0.75 20.62 0.40
N VAL A 290 0.01 21.58 0.94
CA VAL A 290 -1.37 21.84 0.48
C VAL A 290 -1.38 22.26 -1.00
N GLU A 291 -0.37 23.02 -1.42
CA GLU A 291 -0.17 23.47 -2.79
C GLU A 291 0.13 22.28 -3.74
N ASP A 292 0.96 21.33 -3.31
CA ASP A 292 1.21 20.09 -4.05
C ASP A 292 -0.09 19.31 -4.31
N LEU A 293 -1.01 19.30 -3.35
CA LEU A 293 -2.27 18.53 -3.42
C LEU A 293 -3.45 19.28 -4.03
N THR A 294 -3.39 20.61 -4.13
CA THR A 294 -4.50 21.41 -4.66
C THR A 294 -4.83 21.02 -6.10
N GLY A 295 -6.10 20.70 -6.39
CA GLY A 295 -6.53 20.27 -7.72
C GLY A 295 -6.29 18.80 -8.05
N MET A 296 -5.86 17.99 -7.07
CA MET A 296 -5.79 16.52 -7.23
C MET A 296 -7.18 15.92 -7.51
N PRO A 297 -7.23 14.77 -8.24
CA PRO A 297 -8.47 14.05 -8.47
C PRO A 297 -9.07 13.54 -7.15
N PRO A 298 -10.28 12.98 -7.14
CA PRO A 298 -10.87 12.38 -5.94
C PRO A 298 -9.96 11.30 -5.33
N HIS A 299 -9.94 11.21 -4.00
CA HIS A 299 -9.10 10.27 -3.27
C HIS A 299 -9.91 9.43 -2.27
N VAL A 300 -9.48 8.18 -2.07
CA VAL A 300 -9.81 7.38 -0.89
C VAL A 300 -8.52 7.04 -0.17
N VAL A 301 -8.49 7.24 1.14
CA VAL A 301 -7.40 6.79 2.03
C VAL A 301 -8.00 5.80 3.03
N SER A 302 -7.65 4.53 2.86
CA SER A 302 -8.00 3.47 3.82
C SER A 302 -6.83 3.17 4.74
N VAL A 303 -7.08 3.05 6.03
CA VAL A 303 -6.06 2.63 7.02
C VAL A 303 -6.60 1.49 7.87
N ASN A 304 -5.74 0.63 8.40
CA ASN A 304 -6.13 -0.39 9.37
C ASN A 304 -5.88 0.12 10.81
N GLU A 305 -6.72 -0.31 11.76
CA GLU A 305 -6.68 0.21 13.15
C GLU A 305 -5.39 -0.14 13.91
N LEU A 306 -4.90 -1.37 13.77
CA LEU A 306 -3.72 -1.91 14.46
C LEU A 306 -2.47 -1.88 13.56
N ASP A 307 -2.41 -0.92 12.63
CA ASP A 307 -1.28 -0.69 11.73
C ASP A 307 -0.35 0.42 12.25
N PRO A 308 0.97 0.23 12.32
CA PRO A 308 1.89 1.33 12.63
C PRO A 308 1.81 2.50 11.64
N LEU A 309 1.38 2.29 10.40
CA LEU A 309 1.25 3.32 9.36
C LEU A 309 -0.08 4.08 9.39
N ARG A 310 -0.96 3.77 10.35
CA ARG A 310 -2.29 4.36 10.44
C ARG A 310 -2.27 5.90 10.46
N ASP A 311 -1.44 6.49 11.32
CA ASP A 311 -1.49 7.94 11.55
C ASP A 311 -0.92 8.75 10.39
N GLU A 312 0.03 8.21 9.61
CA GLU A 312 0.56 8.88 8.41
C GLU A 312 -0.46 8.92 7.28
N GLY A 313 -1.25 7.84 7.09
CA GLY A 313 -2.39 7.83 6.18
C GLY A 313 -3.46 8.84 6.60
N ILE A 314 -3.82 8.89 7.88
CA ILE A 314 -4.77 9.87 8.41
C ILE A 314 -4.25 11.31 8.22
N ALA A 315 -2.95 11.55 8.44
CA ALA A 315 -2.33 12.84 8.23
C ALA A 315 -2.40 13.27 6.75
N TYR A 316 -2.13 12.35 5.81
CA TYR A 316 -2.24 12.63 4.39
C TYR A 316 -3.68 12.92 3.95
N TYR A 317 -4.67 12.16 4.46
CA TYR A 317 -6.09 12.48 4.28
C TYR A 317 -6.45 13.90 4.73
N ARG A 318 -5.95 14.33 5.90
CA ARG A 318 -6.18 15.70 6.39
C ARG A 318 -5.58 16.75 5.46
N LYS A 319 -4.41 16.47 4.85
CA LYS A 319 -3.79 17.37 3.86
C LYS A 319 -4.59 17.46 2.57
N LEU A 320 -5.13 16.34 2.08
CA LEU A 320 -6.06 16.33 0.93
C LEU A 320 -7.29 17.21 1.22
N GLN A 321 -7.90 17.07 2.40
CA GLN A 321 -9.03 17.91 2.80
C GLN A 321 -8.66 19.39 2.90
N ALA A 322 -7.49 19.71 3.46
CA ALA A 322 -7.00 21.09 3.53
C ALA A 322 -6.76 21.71 2.13
N ALA A 323 -6.38 20.89 1.15
CA ALA A 323 -6.20 21.28 -0.25
C ALA A 323 -7.51 21.32 -1.07
N GLY A 324 -8.66 21.07 -0.43
CA GLY A 324 -9.97 21.08 -1.09
C GLY A 324 -10.21 19.89 -2.02
N VAL A 325 -9.43 18.81 -1.89
CA VAL A 325 -9.61 17.58 -2.67
C VAL A 325 -10.86 16.84 -2.16
N ARG A 326 -11.63 16.23 -3.06
CA ARG A 326 -12.72 15.33 -2.67
C ARG A 326 -12.12 14.03 -2.12
N ALA A 327 -11.89 13.96 -0.82
CA ALA A 327 -11.29 12.80 -0.18
C ALA A 327 -12.26 12.06 0.75
N VAL A 328 -12.12 10.74 0.81
CA VAL A 328 -12.78 9.87 1.80
C VAL A 328 -11.69 9.22 2.65
N GLY A 329 -11.83 9.30 3.98
CA GLY A 329 -11.01 8.54 4.91
C GLY A 329 -11.83 7.40 5.51
N ARG A 330 -11.26 6.19 5.58
CA ARG A 330 -11.88 5.04 6.24
C ARG A 330 -10.87 4.30 7.11
N VAL A 331 -11.36 3.70 8.19
CA VAL A 331 -10.57 2.88 9.11
C VAL A 331 -11.19 1.49 9.17
N ASP A 332 -10.41 0.48 8.83
CA ASP A 332 -10.81 -0.92 8.96
C ASP A 332 -10.38 -1.42 10.35
N LEU A 333 -11.38 -1.57 11.23
CA LEU A 333 -11.19 -1.92 12.65
C LEU A 333 -10.72 -3.35 12.84
N GLY A 334 -9.92 -3.57 13.88
CA GLY A 334 -9.40 -4.89 14.27
C GLY A 334 -8.33 -5.48 13.37
N LEU A 335 -7.90 -4.76 12.34
CA LEU A 335 -6.94 -5.26 11.35
C LEU A 335 -5.53 -4.73 11.60
N THR A 336 -4.54 -5.60 11.37
CA THR A 336 -3.13 -5.22 11.18
C THR A 336 -2.91 -4.73 9.74
N HIS A 337 -1.72 -4.21 9.46
CA HIS A 337 -1.34 -3.69 8.16
C HIS A 337 -1.70 -4.63 6.99
N GLY A 338 -2.51 -4.14 6.05
CA GLY A 338 -2.86 -4.81 4.79
C GLY A 338 -3.71 -6.06 4.97
N ALA A 339 -4.28 -6.31 6.15
CA ALA A 339 -4.95 -7.59 6.41
C ALA A 339 -6.19 -7.81 5.53
N ASP A 340 -6.87 -6.72 5.13
CA ASP A 340 -8.01 -6.72 4.22
C ASP A 340 -7.65 -6.95 2.75
N SER A 341 -6.36 -6.97 2.38
CA SER A 341 -5.88 -7.45 1.08
C SER A 341 -5.12 -8.77 1.16
N ILE A 342 -4.44 -9.06 2.27
CA ILE A 342 -3.57 -10.25 2.39
C ILE A 342 -4.38 -11.49 2.81
N PHE A 343 -5.18 -11.38 3.87
CA PHE A 343 -5.76 -12.53 4.58
C PHE A 343 -7.23 -12.80 4.21
N LYS A 344 -7.52 -12.90 2.90
CA LYS A 344 -8.87 -13.13 2.35
C LYS A 344 -9.66 -14.21 3.08
N THR A 345 -9.05 -15.36 3.35
CA THR A 345 -9.75 -16.48 4.01
C THR A 345 -10.09 -16.19 5.48
N ALA A 346 -9.25 -15.42 6.19
CA ALA A 346 -9.45 -15.11 7.61
C ALA A 346 -10.53 -14.05 7.83
N VAL A 347 -10.51 -12.99 7.02
CA VAL A 347 -11.36 -11.79 7.15
C VAL A 347 -12.14 -11.54 5.86
N ARG A 348 -12.74 -12.59 5.30
CA ARG A 348 -13.41 -12.58 4.00
C ARG A 348 -14.43 -11.46 3.84
N ASP A 349 -15.23 -11.21 4.86
CA ASP A 349 -16.22 -10.13 4.87
C ASP A 349 -15.58 -8.76 4.72
N VAL A 350 -14.44 -8.51 5.38
CA VAL A 350 -13.70 -7.25 5.25
C VAL A 350 -13.01 -7.16 3.90
N TYR A 351 -12.39 -8.26 3.43
CA TYR A 351 -11.79 -8.34 2.10
C TYR A 351 -12.80 -8.02 0.99
N ASP A 352 -13.94 -8.71 0.99
CA ASP A 352 -15.00 -8.53 -0.01
C ASP A 352 -15.59 -7.10 0.07
N ALA A 353 -15.71 -6.53 1.28
CA ALA A 353 -16.11 -5.14 1.46
C ALA A 353 -15.09 -4.15 0.87
N THR A 354 -13.78 -4.39 1.04
CA THR A 354 -12.73 -3.56 0.45
C THR A 354 -12.77 -3.61 -1.08
N VAL A 355 -12.88 -4.81 -1.66
CA VAL A 355 -12.98 -5.01 -3.11
C VAL A 355 -14.20 -4.27 -3.68
N ALA A 356 -15.37 -4.40 -3.04
CA ALA A 356 -16.59 -3.71 -3.47
C ALA A 356 -16.49 -2.18 -3.34
N ASP A 357 -15.79 -1.69 -2.31
CA ASP A 357 -15.58 -0.26 -2.09
C ASP A 357 -14.70 0.38 -3.17
N ILE A 358 -13.62 -0.30 -3.57
CA ILE A 358 -12.75 0.11 -4.68
C ILE A 358 -13.55 0.13 -5.98
N ALA A 359 -14.30 -0.92 -6.27
CA ALA A 359 -15.10 -0.99 -7.49
C ALA A 359 -16.19 0.09 -7.54
N ARG A 360 -16.84 0.38 -6.41
CA ARG A 360 -17.80 1.49 -6.29
C ARG A 360 -17.12 2.84 -6.52
N PHE A 361 -15.93 3.05 -5.97
CA PHE A 361 -15.17 4.28 -6.18
C PHE A 361 -14.79 4.45 -7.66
N ALA A 362 -14.24 3.42 -8.29
CA ALA A 362 -13.88 3.43 -9.71
C ALA A 362 -15.07 3.77 -10.62
N ARG A 363 -16.25 3.18 -10.36
CA ARG A 363 -17.49 3.52 -11.06
C ARG A 363 -17.94 4.97 -10.83
N SER A 364 -17.70 5.52 -9.64
CA SER A 364 -18.15 6.88 -9.28
C SER A 364 -17.32 8.01 -9.92
N VAL A 365 -16.12 7.71 -10.39
CA VAL A 365 -15.21 8.67 -11.03
C VAL A 365 -15.04 8.43 -12.52
N ALA A 366 -15.59 7.34 -13.05
CA ALA A 366 -15.65 7.10 -14.48
C ALA A 366 -16.47 8.19 -15.18
N PRO A 367 -16.05 8.68 -16.36
CA PRO A 367 -16.88 9.54 -17.20
C PRO A 367 -18.23 8.87 -17.49
N ALA A 368 -19.29 9.67 -17.49
CA ALA A 368 -20.66 9.22 -17.76
C ALA A 368 -20.89 8.81 -19.22
#